data_AF-A0A3B8QM86-F1
#
_entry.id   AF-A0A3B8QM86-F1
#
_cell.length_a   1.000
_cell.length_b   1.000
_cell.length_c   1.000
_cell.angle_alpha   90.00
_cell.angle_beta   90.00
_cell.angle_gamma   90.00
#
_symmetry.space_group_name_H-M   'P 1'
#
loop_
_entity.id
_entity.type
_entity.pdbx_description
1 polymer ?
#
loop_
_entity_poly.entity_id
_entity_poly.type
_entity_poly.pdbx_seq_one_letter_code
_entity_poly.pdbx_strand_id
1 'polypeptide(L)'
;MLLHNEIEFEKDICKHLASSGWLYEAGDAKKYDRALALFPEDVIAWVQDTQPNAWEGLNKNHGASATSTLMSRLRVSLNKHGTLHVLREGFDMLGLRSSIRMAQFKPAFAANPDIMRRYSANRLRVVRQVRYSVHNELNIDLVLFLNGIPVATCELKTDFTQSVEDAV
;
A
#
# COMPACT_ATOMS: atom_id res chain seq x y z
N MET A 1 14.84 8.04 -29.42
CA MET A 1 13.87 8.45 -28.38
C MET A 1 12.93 7.29 -28.14
N LEU A 2 13.13 6.54 -27.05
CA LEU A 2 12.40 5.29 -26.71
C LEU A 2 11.54 5.39 -25.44
N LEU A 3 11.39 6.60 -24.91
CA LEU A 3 10.59 6.86 -23.71
C LEU A 3 9.10 6.51 -23.88
N HIS A 4 8.63 6.33 -25.12
CA HIS A 4 7.22 6.07 -25.41
C HIS A 4 6.79 4.63 -25.16
N ASN A 5 7.69 3.64 -25.15
CA ASN A 5 7.26 2.23 -25.04
C ASN A 5 7.03 1.79 -23.59
N GLU A 6 7.92 2.18 -22.67
CA GLU A 6 7.80 1.81 -21.25
C GLU A 6 6.58 2.47 -20.60
N ILE A 7 6.32 3.75 -20.90
CA ILE A 7 5.16 4.47 -20.36
C ILE A 7 3.83 3.85 -20.81
N GLU A 8 3.73 3.41 -22.07
CA GLU A 8 2.54 2.71 -22.57
C GLU A 8 2.43 1.31 -21.96
N PHE A 9 3.56 0.60 -21.79
CA PHE A 9 3.54 -0.72 -21.13
C PHE A 9 3.09 -0.62 -19.66
N GLU A 10 3.61 0.36 -18.90
CA GLU A 10 3.12 0.64 -17.55
C GLU A 10 1.61 0.95 -17.53
N LYS A 11 1.10 1.73 -18.51
CA LYS A 11 -0.33 2.05 -18.62
C LYS A 11 -1.14 0.77 -18.80
N ASP A 12 -0.70 -0.11 -19.67
CA ASP A 12 -1.44 -1.33 -20.01
C ASP A 12 -1.45 -2.32 -18.84
N ILE A 13 -0.32 -2.48 -18.13
CA ILE A 13 -0.28 -3.26 -16.88
C ILE A 13 -1.27 -2.68 -15.87
N CYS A 14 -1.27 -1.36 -15.65
CA CYS A 14 -2.14 -0.75 -14.65
C CYS A 14 -3.62 -0.84 -15.03
N LYS A 15 -3.98 -0.65 -16.31
CA LYS A 15 -5.34 -0.88 -16.80
C LYS A 15 -5.78 -2.33 -16.58
N HIS A 16 -4.90 -3.29 -16.86
CA HIS A 16 -5.19 -4.71 -16.66
C HIS A 16 -5.43 -5.04 -15.18
N LEU A 17 -4.53 -4.58 -14.29
CA LEU A 17 -4.70 -4.74 -12.84
C LEU A 17 -5.99 -4.08 -12.35
N ALA A 18 -6.31 -2.88 -12.84
CA ALA A 18 -7.55 -2.19 -12.51
C ALA A 18 -8.80 -2.99 -12.90
N SER A 19 -8.82 -3.56 -14.12
CA SER A 19 -9.89 -4.45 -14.57
C SER A 19 -10.00 -5.75 -13.74
N SER A 20 -8.93 -6.10 -13.02
CA SER A 20 -8.85 -7.27 -12.15
C SER A 20 -9.08 -6.94 -10.66
N GLY A 21 -9.61 -5.76 -10.36
CA GLY A 21 -10.00 -5.36 -9.00
C GLY A 21 -8.93 -4.63 -8.19
N TRP A 22 -7.80 -4.26 -8.80
CA TRP A 22 -6.83 -3.35 -8.17
C TRP A 22 -7.31 -1.90 -8.28
N LEU A 23 -6.97 -1.08 -7.29
CA LEU A 23 -7.12 0.36 -7.36
C LEU A 23 -6.02 0.93 -8.26
N TYR A 24 -6.42 1.80 -9.18
CA TYR A 24 -5.52 2.54 -10.05
C TYR A 24 -6.20 3.83 -10.50
N GLU A 25 -5.59 4.97 -10.22
CA GLU A 25 -5.96 6.26 -10.80
C GLU A 25 -4.73 6.94 -11.41
N ALA A 26 -4.93 7.61 -12.55
CA ALA A 26 -3.87 8.40 -13.17
C ALA A 26 -3.45 9.53 -12.22
N GLY A 27 -2.17 9.56 -11.85
CA GLY A 27 -1.62 10.57 -10.94
C GLY A 27 -1.61 10.18 -9.45
N ASP A 28 -1.96 8.93 -9.11
CA ASP A 28 -1.89 8.41 -7.72
C ASP A 28 -0.54 8.61 -7.03
N ALA A 29 0.56 8.69 -7.78
CA ALA A 29 1.88 8.98 -7.24
C ALA A 29 1.95 10.30 -6.44
N LYS A 30 1.04 11.25 -6.67
CA LYS A 30 0.93 12.50 -5.89
C LYS A 30 0.34 12.30 -4.50
N LYS A 31 -0.41 11.21 -4.29
CA LYS A 31 -1.05 10.85 -3.02
C LYS A 31 -0.13 9.96 -2.15
N TYR A 32 0.96 9.44 -2.73
CA TYR A 32 1.96 8.67 -2.01
C TYR A 32 2.80 9.58 -1.10
N ASP A 33 2.93 9.21 0.17
CA ASP A 33 3.78 9.89 1.13
C ASP A 33 5.20 9.31 1.06
N ARG A 34 6.14 10.09 0.50
CA ARG A 34 7.53 9.67 0.33
C ARG A 34 8.29 9.55 1.65
N ALA A 35 7.95 10.37 2.64
CA ALA A 35 8.65 10.37 3.92
C ALA A 35 8.27 9.14 4.76
N LEU A 36 7.01 8.72 4.69
CA LEU A 36 6.52 7.53 5.37
C LEU A 36 6.65 6.26 4.52
N ALA A 37 6.84 6.42 3.21
CA ALA A 37 6.78 5.34 2.23
C ALA A 37 5.47 4.54 2.31
N LEU A 38 4.34 5.25 2.36
CA LEU A 38 3.00 4.69 2.50
C LEU A 38 2.02 5.40 1.56
N PHE A 39 0.91 4.74 1.26
CA PHE A 39 -0.25 5.36 0.62
C PHE A 39 -1.31 5.69 1.70
N PRO A 40 -1.36 6.93 2.23
CA PRO A 40 -2.08 7.23 3.47
C PRO A 40 -3.59 7.01 3.36
N GLU A 41 -4.20 7.36 2.22
CA GLU A 41 -5.63 7.20 2.00
C GLU A 41 -6.08 5.74 2.17
N ASP A 42 -5.29 4.78 1.66
CA ASP A 42 -5.61 3.36 1.76
C ASP A 42 -5.43 2.83 3.19
N VAL A 43 -4.41 3.29 3.91
CA VAL A 43 -4.19 2.93 5.33
C VAL A 43 -5.41 3.37 6.16
N ILE A 44 -5.83 4.62 5.99
CA ILE A 44 -6.94 5.22 6.75
C ILE A 44 -8.25 4.49 6.41
N ALA A 45 -8.55 4.34 5.12
CA ALA A 45 -9.77 3.69 4.65
C ALA A 45 -9.84 2.24 5.13
N TRP A 46 -8.74 1.49 5.10
CA TRP A 46 -8.67 0.12 5.61
C TRP A 46 -9.00 0.04 7.11
N VAL A 47 -8.39 0.90 7.94
CA VAL A 47 -8.60 0.88 9.39
C VAL A 47 -10.04 1.28 9.74
N GLN A 48 -10.60 2.30 9.08
CA GLN A 48 -11.97 2.75 9.29
C GLN A 48 -13.00 1.66 8.97
N ASP A 49 -12.83 0.96 7.86
CA ASP A 49 -13.78 -0.03 7.34
C ASP A 49 -13.72 -1.38 8.09
N THR A 50 -12.51 -1.81 8.46
CA THR A 50 -12.31 -3.14 9.07
C THR A 50 -12.29 -3.11 10.59
N GLN A 51 -11.90 -1.99 11.19
CA GLN A 51 -11.66 -1.84 12.63
C GLN A 51 -12.26 -0.53 13.19
N PRO A 52 -13.56 -0.27 12.99
CA PRO A 52 -14.19 1.01 13.35
C PRO A 52 -14.05 1.35 14.84
N ASN A 53 -14.13 0.35 15.74
CA ASN A 53 -13.95 0.57 17.18
C ASN A 53 -12.52 1.04 17.53
N ALA A 54 -11.51 0.53 16.82
CA ALA A 54 -10.13 0.99 17.00
C ALA A 54 -9.96 2.42 16.48
N TRP A 55 -10.56 2.72 15.33
CA TRP A 55 -10.57 4.08 14.77
C TRP A 55 -11.28 5.10 15.68
N GLU A 56 -12.42 4.73 16.25
CA GLU A 56 -13.14 5.56 17.22
C GLU A 56 -12.27 5.83 18.47
N GLY A 57 -11.62 4.79 19.01
CA GLY A 57 -10.68 4.94 20.12
C GLY A 57 -9.52 5.87 19.80
N LEU A 58 -8.95 5.78 18.60
CA LEU A 58 -7.90 6.69 18.15
C LEU A 58 -8.38 8.13 18.05
N ASN A 59 -9.55 8.36 17.45
CA ASN A 59 -10.13 9.70 17.35
C ASN A 59 -10.44 10.29 18.73
N LYS A 60 -10.95 9.47 19.67
CA LYS A 60 -11.20 9.93 21.03
C LYS A 60 -9.93 10.36 21.75
N ASN A 61 -8.82 9.63 21.54
CA ASN A 61 -7.55 9.89 22.22
C ASN A 61 -6.73 11.02 21.58
N HIS A 62 -6.81 11.17 20.25
CA HIS A 62 -5.90 12.04 19.48
C HIS A 62 -6.61 13.12 18.64
N GLY A 63 -7.94 13.09 18.52
CA GLY A 63 -8.72 14.07 17.77
C GLY A 63 -8.21 14.29 16.34
N ALA A 64 -7.96 15.55 15.98
CA ALA A 64 -7.41 15.93 14.67
C ALA A 64 -6.07 15.27 14.32
N SER A 65 -5.31 14.80 15.32
CA SER A 65 -4.02 14.13 15.14
C SER A 65 -4.13 12.61 15.01
N ALA A 66 -5.33 12.03 14.99
CA ALA A 66 -5.51 10.58 14.92
C ALA A 66 -4.84 9.97 13.67
N THR A 67 -5.02 10.60 12.51
CA THR A 67 -4.40 10.15 11.26
C THR A 67 -2.87 10.18 11.32
N SER A 68 -2.27 11.31 11.73
CA SER A 68 -0.81 11.42 11.80
C SER A 68 -0.21 10.48 12.84
N THR A 69 -0.91 10.25 13.95
CA THR A 69 -0.52 9.30 15.00
C THR A 69 -0.55 7.86 14.50
N LEU A 70 -1.61 7.46 13.79
CA LEU A 70 -1.72 6.15 13.16
C LEU A 70 -0.57 5.91 12.18
N MET A 71 -0.34 6.86 11.28
CA MET A 71 0.67 6.77 10.23
C MET A 71 2.10 6.70 10.80
N SER A 72 2.42 7.59 11.75
CA SER A 72 3.72 7.59 12.43
C SER A 72 3.96 6.27 13.16
N ARG A 73 2.94 5.76 13.87
CA ARG A 73 3.07 4.52 14.62
C ARG A 73 3.20 3.30 13.71
N LEU A 74 2.47 3.25 12.59
CA LEU A 74 2.63 2.22 11.56
C LEU A 74 4.05 2.24 11.00
N ARG A 75 4.58 3.42 10.64
CA ARG A 75 5.96 3.56 10.12
C ARG A 75 7.00 3.06 11.11
N VAL A 76 6.87 3.42 12.39
CA VAL A 76 7.76 2.92 13.46
C VAL A 76 7.70 1.40 13.55
N SER A 77 6.51 0.81 13.48
CA SER A 77 6.34 -0.65 13.52
C SER A 77 6.99 -1.32 12.30
N LEU A 78 6.79 -0.78 11.10
CA LEU A 78 7.41 -1.29 9.87
C LEU A 78 8.93 -1.23 9.94
N ASN A 79 9.51 -0.16 10.50
CA ASN A 79 10.97 -0.04 10.68
C ASN A 79 11.51 -1.08 11.67
N LYS A 80 10.75 -1.37 12.73
CA LYS A 80 11.19 -2.26 13.80
C LYS A 80 11.03 -3.75 13.47
N HIS A 81 9.93 -4.10 12.82
CA HIS A 81 9.51 -5.50 12.65
C HIS A 81 9.50 -5.97 11.19
N GLY A 82 9.55 -5.05 10.23
CA GLY A 82 9.47 -5.35 8.81
C GLY A 82 8.05 -5.56 8.29
N THR A 83 7.89 -5.43 6.98
CA THR A 83 6.59 -5.46 6.28
C THR A 83 5.81 -6.74 6.52
N LEU A 84 6.45 -7.91 6.38
CA LEU A 84 5.76 -9.20 6.52
C LEU A 84 5.19 -9.40 7.92
N HIS A 85 5.93 -9.00 8.95
CA HIS A 85 5.46 -9.09 10.33
C HIS A 85 4.24 -8.19 10.56
N VAL A 86 4.31 -6.93 10.14
CA VAL A 86 3.20 -5.98 10.32
C VAL A 86 1.95 -6.42 9.57
N LEU A 87 2.09 -7.03 8.38
CA LEU A 87 0.94 -7.57 7.65
C LEU A 87 0.32 -8.80 8.35
N ARG A 88 1.15 -9.67 8.95
CA ARG A 88 0.69 -10.89 9.63
C ARG A 88 0.15 -10.67 11.03
N GLU A 89 0.76 -9.80 11.81
CA GLU A 89 0.45 -9.60 13.22
C GLU A 89 -0.26 -8.28 13.49
N GLY A 90 -0.04 -7.27 12.64
CA GLY A 90 -0.47 -5.90 12.89
C GLY A 90 0.55 -5.12 13.69
N PHE A 91 0.10 -4.09 14.40
CA PHE A 91 0.92 -3.31 15.30
C PHE A 91 0.13 -2.71 16.46
N ASP A 92 0.78 -2.50 17.59
CA ASP A 92 0.13 -1.96 18.78
C ASP A 92 0.15 -0.44 18.82
N MET A 93 -0.95 0.15 19.28
CA MET A 93 -1.05 1.56 19.63
C MET A 93 -1.43 1.70 21.11
N LEU A 94 -0.80 2.68 21.77
CA LEU A 94 -1.14 3.02 23.15
C LEU A 94 -2.61 3.44 23.25
N GLY A 95 -3.30 2.93 24.27
CA GLY A 95 -4.72 3.23 24.50
C GLY A 95 -5.71 2.40 23.69
N LEU A 96 -5.24 1.50 22.80
CA LEU A 96 -6.10 0.50 22.15
C LEU A 96 -6.01 -0.84 22.87
N ARG A 97 -7.14 -1.57 22.92
CA ARG A 97 -7.23 -2.89 23.56
C ARG A 97 -6.62 -4.02 22.72
N SER A 98 -6.49 -3.81 21.42
CA SER A 98 -6.02 -4.80 20.46
C SER A 98 -5.15 -4.15 19.40
N SER A 99 -4.21 -4.91 18.85
CA SER A 99 -3.37 -4.48 17.73
C SER A 99 -4.21 -4.10 16.51
N ILE A 100 -3.73 -3.10 15.76
CA ILE A 100 -4.31 -2.75 14.47
C ILE A 100 -3.79 -3.73 13.43
N ARG A 101 -4.70 -4.47 12.80
CA ARG A 101 -4.42 -5.40 11.71
C ARG A 101 -4.28 -4.62 10.41
N MET A 102 -3.26 -4.95 9.61
CA MET A 102 -3.00 -4.29 8.32
C MET A 102 -3.31 -5.16 7.09
N ALA A 103 -3.80 -6.38 7.30
CA ALA A 103 -4.35 -7.24 6.26
C ALA A 103 -5.29 -8.27 6.87
N GLN A 104 -6.24 -8.74 6.06
CA GLN A 104 -6.96 -9.97 6.33
C GLN A 104 -6.56 -10.98 5.26
N PHE A 105 -5.94 -12.10 5.63
CA PHE A 105 -5.65 -13.16 4.67
C PHE A 105 -6.90 -14.00 4.40
N LYS A 106 -6.94 -14.62 3.21
CA LYS A 106 -8.05 -15.51 2.84
C LYS A 106 -8.13 -16.65 3.87
N PRO A 107 -9.27 -16.85 4.54
CA PRO A 107 -9.40 -17.94 5.48
C PRO A 107 -9.40 -19.29 4.74
N ALA A 108 -8.90 -20.34 5.40
CA ALA A 108 -8.94 -21.70 4.85
C ALA A 108 -10.38 -22.20 4.63
N PHE A 109 -11.30 -21.79 5.51
CA PHE A 109 -12.73 -22.12 5.42
C PHE A 109 -13.58 -20.85 5.53
N ALA A 110 -14.55 -20.70 4.63
CA ALA A 110 -15.45 -19.55 4.57
C ALA A 110 -16.60 -19.64 5.60
N ALA A 111 -16.28 -19.91 6.86
CA ALA A 111 -17.28 -20.11 7.92
C ALA A 111 -17.68 -18.81 8.64
N ASN A 112 -16.79 -17.82 8.70
CA ASN A 112 -17.03 -16.56 9.41
C ASN A 112 -17.28 -15.41 8.41
N PRO A 113 -18.52 -14.89 8.32
CA PRO A 113 -18.87 -13.80 7.40
C PRO A 113 -18.06 -12.52 7.63
N ASP A 114 -17.70 -12.19 8.87
CA ASP A 114 -16.91 -10.99 9.19
C ASP A 114 -15.48 -11.10 8.67
N ILE A 115 -14.87 -12.29 8.77
CA ILE A 115 -13.54 -12.54 8.20
C ILE A 115 -13.59 -12.42 6.68
N MET A 116 -14.62 -12.96 6.04
CA MET A 116 -14.80 -12.84 4.59
C MET A 116 -15.05 -11.39 4.16
N ARG A 117 -15.82 -10.61 4.93
CA ARG A 117 -16.01 -9.17 4.71
C ARG A 117 -14.68 -8.42 4.76
N ARG A 118 -13.88 -8.64 5.82
CA ARG A 118 -12.55 -8.02 5.97
C ARG A 118 -11.58 -8.45 4.87
N TYR A 119 -11.62 -9.71 4.45
CA TYR A 119 -10.79 -10.21 3.35
C TYR A 119 -11.13 -9.47 2.05
N SER A 120 -12.43 -9.30 1.77
CA SER A 120 -12.93 -8.60 0.59
C SER A 120 -12.67 -7.09 0.65
N ALA A 121 -12.45 -6.53 1.85
CA ALA A 121 -12.12 -5.13 2.07
C ALA A 121 -10.62 -4.81 1.86
N ASN A 122 -9.76 -5.81 1.58
CA ASN A 122 -8.35 -5.52 1.29
C ASN A 122 -8.26 -4.65 0.04
N ARG A 123 -7.47 -3.59 0.13
CA ARG A 123 -7.22 -2.64 -0.95
C ARG A 123 -5.87 -2.98 -1.57
N LEU A 124 -5.90 -3.55 -2.77
CA LEU A 124 -4.71 -3.72 -3.60
C LEU A 124 -4.60 -2.53 -4.52
N ARG A 125 -3.48 -1.82 -4.52
CA ARG A 125 -3.26 -0.65 -5.38
C ARG A 125 -1.97 -0.79 -6.16
N VAL A 126 -2.01 -0.42 -7.44
CA VAL A 126 -0.81 -0.22 -8.25
C VAL A 126 -0.60 1.28 -8.45
N VAL A 127 0.60 1.76 -8.16
CA VAL A 127 0.99 3.15 -8.40
C VAL A 127 2.18 3.16 -9.34
N ARG A 128 2.11 4.00 -10.36
CA ARG A 128 3.15 4.18 -11.36
C ARG A 128 4.11 5.30 -10.98
N GLN A 129 5.35 5.20 -11.42
CA GLN A 129 6.37 6.26 -11.35
C GLN A 129 6.48 6.85 -9.94
N VAL A 130 6.60 5.95 -8.96
CA VAL A 130 6.63 6.29 -7.54
C VAL A 130 7.98 6.90 -7.20
N ARG A 131 7.99 8.19 -6.85
CA ARG A 131 9.20 8.85 -6.38
C ARG A 131 9.47 8.42 -4.95
N TYR A 132 10.58 7.71 -4.75
CA TYR A 132 10.86 7.00 -3.49
C TYR A 132 11.71 7.79 -2.50
N SER A 133 12.23 8.95 -2.91
CA SER A 133 13.12 9.78 -2.11
C SER A 133 12.53 11.17 -1.89
N VAL A 134 12.81 11.74 -0.70
CA VAL A 134 12.59 13.16 -0.41
C VAL A 134 13.78 14.04 -0.83
N HIS A 135 14.88 13.42 -1.26
CA HIS A 135 16.13 14.11 -1.62
C HIS A 135 16.41 14.13 -3.13
N ASN A 136 15.64 13.38 -3.92
CA ASN A 136 15.76 13.35 -5.38
C ASN A 136 14.42 12.99 -6.03
N GLU A 137 14.37 13.04 -7.36
CA GLU A 137 13.17 12.76 -8.16
C GLU A 137 13.24 11.44 -8.93
N LEU A 138 14.15 10.55 -8.53
CA LEU A 138 14.19 9.19 -9.07
C LEU A 138 12.90 8.46 -8.68
N ASN A 139 12.46 7.59 -9.57
CA ASN A 139 11.18 6.91 -9.44
C ASN A 139 11.29 5.43 -9.79
N ILE A 140 10.37 4.65 -9.22
CA ILE A 140 10.18 3.23 -9.51
C ILE A 140 8.99 3.12 -10.46
N ASP A 141 9.11 2.33 -11.51
CA ASP A 141 8.08 2.22 -12.55
C ASP A 141 6.74 1.81 -11.98
N LEU A 142 6.67 0.73 -11.20
CA LEU A 142 5.46 0.29 -10.50
C LEU A 142 5.74 -0.06 -9.04
N VAL A 143 4.83 0.32 -8.15
CA VAL A 143 4.79 -0.17 -6.77
C VAL A 143 3.41 -0.74 -6.48
N LEU A 144 3.40 -1.94 -5.95
CA LEU A 144 2.20 -2.67 -5.53
C LEU A 144 2.02 -2.49 -4.03
N PHE A 145 0.82 -2.05 -3.64
CA PHE A 145 0.46 -1.80 -2.24
C PHE A 145 -0.65 -2.75 -1.80
N LEU A 146 -0.60 -3.13 -0.52
CA LEU A 146 -1.70 -3.76 0.21
C LEU A 146 -2.06 -2.84 1.39
N ASN A 147 -3.31 -2.33 1.40
CA ASN A 147 -3.82 -1.45 2.44
C ASN A 147 -2.88 -0.27 2.73
N GLY A 148 -2.28 0.28 1.66
CA GLY A 148 -1.34 1.40 1.68
C GLY A 148 0.09 1.08 2.11
N ILE A 149 0.42 -0.18 2.39
CA ILE A 149 1.79 -0.64 2.64
C ILE A 149 2.40 -1.18 1.34
N PRO A 150 3.58 -0.70 0.90
CA PRO A 150 4.24 -1.25 -0.28
C PRO A 150 4.71 -2.70 -0.02
N VAL A 151 4.36 -3.61 -0.93
CA VAL A 151 4.69 -5.05 -0.82
C VAL A 151 5.60 -5.56 -1.92
N ALA A 152 5.60 -4.90 -3.08
CA ALA A 152 6.48 -5.23 -4.19
C ALA A 152 6.72 -4.01 -5.08
N THR A 153 7.86 -4.03 -5.78
CA THR A 153 8.24 -3.06 -6.80
C THR A 153 8.44 -3.81 -8.11
N CYS A 154 8.04 -3.23 -9.23
CA CYS A 154 8.34 -3.77 -10.55
C CYS A 154 9.08 -2.71 -11.35
N GLU A 155 10.26 -3.09 -11.86
CA GLU A 155 10.99 -2.32 -12.87
C GLU A 155 10.65 -2.93 -14.22
N LEU A 156 10.27 -2.10 -15.19
CA LEU A 156 9.92 -2.52 -16.53
C LEU A 156 11.06 -2.21 -17.48
N LYS A 157 11.23 -3.09 -18.46
CA LYS A 157 12.11 -2.90 -19.60
C LYS A 157 11.34 -3.33 -20.84
N THR A 158 11.60 -2.67 -21.97
CA THR A 158 11.07 -3.08 -23.26
C THR A 158 12.22 -3.35 -24.21
N ASP A 159 12.25 -4.55 -24.82
CA ASP A 159 13.34 -5.04 -25.68
C ASP A 159 13.41 -4.34 -27.06
N PHE A 160 12.71 -3.23 -27.26
CA PHE A 160 12.85 -2.43 -28.47
C PHE A 160 14.16 -1.62 -28.52
N THR A 161 15.02 -1.70 -27.49
CA THR A 161 16.41 -1.20 -27.57
C THR A 161 17.51 -1.96 -26.83
N GLN A 162 17.26 -3.01 -26.06
CA GLN A 162 18.35 -3.81 -25.47
C GLN A 162 17.84 -5.18 -25.00
N SER A 163 18.66 -6.23 -25.12
CA SER A 163 18.29 -7.58 -24.69
C SER A 163 18.55 -7.79 -23.19
N VAL A 164 17.84 -8.78 -22.62
CA VAL A 164 17.92 -9.20 -21.20
C VAL A 164 19.35 -9.50 -20.73
N GLU A 165 20.27 -9.82 -21.64
CA GLU A 165 21.65 -10.17 -21.32
C GLU A 165 22.52 -8.99 -20.86
N ASP A 166 22.11 -7.74 -21.10
CA ASP A 166 22.89 -6.53 -20.77
C ASP A 166 22.56 -5.94 -19.38
N ALA A 167 21.75 -6.62 -18.57
CA ALA A 167 21.23 -6.12 -17.30
C ALA A 167 21.98 -6.65 -16.04
N VAL A 168 23.31 -6.78 -16.09
CA VAL A 168 24.16 -7.15 -14.93
C VAL A 168 25.21 -6.08 -14.65
#